data_AF-A0A6G2QGD9-F1
#
_entry.id   AF-A0A6G2QGD9-F1
#
_cell.length_a   1.000
_cell.length_b   1.000
_cell.length_c   1.000
_cell.angle_alpha   90.00
_cell.angle_beta   90.00
_cell.angle_gamma   90.00
#
_symmetry.space_group_name_H-M   'P 1'
#
loop_
_entity.id
_entity.type
_entity.pdbx_description
1 polymer ?
#
loop_
_entity_poly.entity_id
_entity_poly.type
_entity_poly.pdbx_seq_one_letter_code
_entity_poly.pdbx_strand_id
1 'polypeptide(L)' 'EVLAALAARGDVTVTNGAGTHGRAVAEHVVAVTLAHLKRLPGLMAAQRTADWRPETARELGGLRAGVVGLGDLG' A
#
# COMPACT_ATOMS: atom_id res chain seq x y z
N GLU A 1 -21.85 11.56 -1.26
CA GLU A 1 -23.25 11.99 -1.52
C GLU A 1 -23.34 13.08 -2.59
N VAL A 2 -22.63 14.21 -2.46
CA VAL A 2 -22.69 15.31 -3.45
C VAL A 2 -22.30 14.90 -4.88
N LEU A 3 -21.16 14.21 -5.09
CA LEU A 3 -20.74 13.78 -6.42
C LEU A 3 -21.73 12.79 -7.07
N ALA A 4 -22.32 11.90 -6.26
CA ALA A 4 -23.32 10.96 -6.73
C ALA A 4 -24.63 11.68 -7.13
N ALA A 5 -25.05 12.67 -6.35
CA ALA A 5 -26.21 13.49 -6.69
C ALA A 5 -26.00 14.33 -7.97
N LEU A 6 -24.80 14.88 -8.17
CA LEU A 6 -24.45 15.60 -9.40
C LEU A 6 -24.40 14.67 -10.61
N ALA A 7 -23.82 13.48 -10.48
CA ALA A 7 -23.83 12.47 -11.54
C ALA A 7 -25.26 12.04 -11.91
N ALA A 8 -26.15 11.89 -10.92
CA ALA A 8 -27.54 11.50 -11.13
C ALA A 8 -28.40 12.58 -11.81
N ARG A 9 -28.06 13.87 -11.63
CA ARG A 9 -28.75 14.97 -12.33
C ARG A 9 -28.45 15.01 -13.82
N GLY A 10 -27.28 14.53 -14.24
CA GLY A 10 -26.89 14.42 -15.66
C GLY A 10 -26.58 15.74 -16.36
N ASP A 11 -26.71 16.89 -15.68
CA ASP A 11 -26.40 18.22 -16.19
C ASP A 11 -24.94 18.65 -15.96
N VAL A 12 -24.17 17.84 -15.22
CA VAL A 12 -22.76 18.05 -14.92
C VAL A 12 -21.97 16.78 -15.21
N THR A 13 -20.93 16.88 -16.04
CA THR A 13 -19.98 15.78 -16.27
C THR A 13 -19.09 15.61 -15.04
N VAL A 14 -19.20 14.45 -14.38
CA VAL A 14 -18.33 14.06 -13.26
C VAL A 14 -17.23 13.14 -13.78
N THR A 15 -15.97 13.46 -13.49
CA THR A 15 -14.80 12.64 -13.85
C THR A 15 -13.99 12.30 -12.61
N ASN A 16 -13.04 11.37 -12.75
CA ASN A 16 -12.11 10.99 -11.69
C ASN A 16 -10.68 10.81 -12.25
N GLY A 17 -9.72 10.61 -11.35
CA GLY A 17 -8.34 10.28 -11.71
C GLY A 17 -8.09 8.77 -11.85
N ALA A 18 -9.03 7.99 -12.38
CA ALA A 18 -8.81 6.55 -12.56
C ALA A 18 -7.52 6.28 -13.38
N GLY A 19 -6.71 5.31 -12.94
CA GLY A 19 -5.50 4.90 -13.65
C GLY A 19 -4.24 5.76 -13.41
N THR A 20 -4.29 6.72 -12.48
CA THR A 20 -3.21 7.71 -12.32
C THR A 20 -2.07 7.27 -11.39
N HIS A 21 -2.30 6.27 -10.54
CA HIS A 21 -1.37 5.94 -9.44
C HIS A 21 -1.00 4.45 -9.36
N GLY A 22 -1.37 3.61 -10.34
CA GLY A 22 -1.09 2.17 -10.40
C GLY A 22 0.28 1.78 -9.88
N ARG A 23 1.31 2.23 -10.59
CA ARG A 23 2.70 1.94 -10.27
C ARG A 23 3.14 2.44 -8.89
N ALA A 24 2.82 3.69 -8.55
CA ALA A 24 3.25 4.29 -7.29
C ALA A 24 2.65 3.54 -6.08
N VAL A 25 1.39 3.13 -6.19
CA VAL A 25 0.72 2.34 -5.14
C VAL A 25 1.30 0.93 -5.09
N ALA A 26 1.54 0.27 -6.24
CA ALA A 26 2.15 -1.06 -6.27
C ALA A 26 3.54 -1.06 -5.62
N GLU A 27 4.39 -0.08 -5.94
CA GLU A 27 5.70 0.11 -5.31
C GLU A 27 5.57 0.30 -3.79
N HIS A 28 4.61 1.12 -3.35
CA HIS A 28 4.32 1.31 -1.94
C HIS A 28 3.89 0.01 -1.25
N VAL A 29 3.00 -0.77 -1.86
CA VAL A 29 2.53 -2.06 -1.31
C VAL A 29 3.68 -3.04 -1.12
N VAL A 30 4.59 -3.14 -2.10
CA VAL A 30 5.79 -3.97 -1.97
C VAL A 30 6.68 -3.48 -0.83
N ALA A 31 6.90 -2.16 -0.75
CA ALA A 31 7.73 -1.56 0.31
C ALA A 31 7.17 -1.83 1.71
N VAL A 32 5.86 -1.61 1.95
CA VAL A 32 5.25 -1.86 3.26
C VAL A 32 5.18 -3.35 3.60
N THR A 33 5.00 -4.22 2.60
CA THR A 33 5.06 -5.68 2.79
C THR A 33 6.43 -6.11 3.28
N LEU A 34 7.50 -5.62 2.64
CA LEU A 34 8.87 -5.88 3.09
C LEU A 34 9.14 -5.27 4.47
N ALA A 35 8.71 -4.03 4.71
CA ALA A 35 8.88 -3.37 6.00
C ALA A 35 8.22 -4.16 7.14
N HIS A 36 7.05 -4.74 6.88
CA HIS A 36 6.35 -5.61 7.81
C HIS A 36 7.10 -6.91 8.06
N LEU A 37 7.46 -7.65 7.00
CA LEU A 37 8.20 -8.93 7.12
C LEU A 37 9.56 -8.77 7.81
N LYS A 38 10.20 -7.62 7.63
CA LYS A 38 11.49 -7.26 8.23
C LYS A 38 11.39 -6.51 9.55
N ARG A 39 10.19 -6.29 10.08
CA ARG A 39 9.94 -5.59 11.35
C ARG A 39 10.61 -4.21 11.43
N LEU A 40 10.71 -3.50 10.31
CA LEU A 40 11.44 -2.24 10.23
C LEU A 40 10.94 -1.18 11.23
N PRO A 41 9.62 -0.99 11.47
CA PRO A 41 9.18 0.01 12.45
C PRO A 41 9.75 -0.23 13.86
N GLY A 42 9.83 -1.50 14.28
CA GLY A 42 10.41 -1.88 15.57
C GLY A 42 11.92 -1.67 15.60
N LEU A 43 12.63 -2.09 14.56
CA LEU A 43 14.07 -1.87 14.43
C LEU A 43 14.43 -0.37 14.43
N MET A 44 13.64 0.45 13.73
CA MET A 44 13.81 1.91 13.74
C MET A 44 13.54 2.51 15.12
N ALA A 45 12.61 1.96 15.90
CA ALA A 45 12.37 2.40 17.27
C ALA A 45 13.53 2.04 18.20
N ALA A 46 14.03 0.80 18.12
CA ALA A 46 15.19 0.35 18.89
C ALA A 46 16.46 1.15 18.54
N GLN A 47 16.66 1.44 17.25
CA GLN A 47 17.76 2.29 16.79
C GLN A 47 17.73 3.69 17.42
N ARG A 48 16.54 4.31 17.55
CA ARG A 48 16.40 5.64 18.17
C ARG A 48 16.78 5.66 19.64
N THR A 49 16.67 4.54 20.33
CA THR A 49 17.08 4.38 21.75
C THR A 49 18.47 3.76 21.90
N ALA A 50 19.23 3.66 20.81
CA ALA A 50 20.53 2.98 20.76
C ALA A 50 20.50 1.55 21.34
N ASP A 51 19.36 0.86 21.17
CA ASP A 51 19.12 -0.45 21.73
C ASP A 51 19.32 -1.52 20.65
N TRP A 52 20.23 -2.46 20.90
CA TRP A 52 20.53 -3.55 19.98
C TRP A 52 19.76 -4.80 20.38
N ARG A 53 18.60 -5.00 19.76
CA ARG A 53 17.76 -6.20 19.93
C ARG A 53 17.55 -6.88 18.58
N PRO A 54 18.40 -7.85 18.22
CA PRO A 54 18.22 -8.63 17.01
C PRO A 54 16.87 -9.37 17.04
N GLU A 55 16.11 -9.24 15.97
CA GLU A 55 14.84 -9.93 15.79
C GLU A 55 14.91 -10.81 14.56
N THR A 56 14.38 -12.03 14.65
CA THR A 56 14.27 -12.91 13.50
C THR A 56 13.16 -12.40 12.58
N ALA A 57 13.57 -11.87 11.43
CA ALA A 57 12.66 -11.45 10.37
C ALA A 57 12.24 -12.63 9.49
N ARG A 58 11.08 -12.49 8.84
CA ARG A 58 10.63 -13.44 7.83
C ARG A 58 11.17 -13.03 6.46
N GLU A 59 11.40 -14.01 5.59
CA GLU A 59 11.73 -13.76 4.18
C GLU A 59 10.47 -13.75 3.32
N LEU A 60 10.47 -12.90 2.29
CA LEU A 60 9.41 -12.88 1.29
C LEU A 60 9.53 -14.08 0.32
N GLY A 61 10.77 -14.53 0.07
CA GLY A 61 11.03 -15.72 -0.73
C GLY A 61 10.33 -16.95 -0.17
N GLY A 62 9.75 -17.76 -1.06
CA GLY A 62 9.01 -18.96 -0.67
C GLY A 62 7.58 -18.71 -0.15
N LEU A 63 7.16 -17.45 -0.03
CA LEU A 63 5.77 -17.12 0.33
C LEU A 63 4.88 -17.06 -0.91
N ARG A 64 3.58 -17.33 -0.71
CA ARG A 64 2.55 -17.11 -1.72
C ARG A 64 1.86 -15.78 -1.43
N ALA A 65 1.87 -14.88 -2.41
CA ALA A 65 1.11 -13.63 -2.37
C ALA A 65 -0.12 -13.75 -3.28
N GLY A 66 -1.28 -13.33 -2.77
CA GLY A 66 -2.51 -13.23 -3.54
C GLY A 66 -2.86 -11.77 -3.79
N VAL A 67 -3.14 -11.43 -5.05
CA VAL A 67 -3.66 -10.11 -5.44
C VAL A 67 -5.17 -10.25 -5.65
N VAL A 68 -5.95 -9.40 -4.98
CA VAL A 68 -7.41 -9.37 -5.13
C VAL A 68 -7.81 -8.09 -5.86
N GLY A 69 -8.24 -8.26 -7.11
CA GLY A 69 -8.47 -7.16 -8.05
C GLY A 69 -7.25 -6.91 -8.93
N LEU A 70 -7.37 -7.21 -10.22
CA LEU A 70 -6.30 -7.11 -11.23
C LEU A 70 -6.51 -5.86 -12.11
N GLY A 71 -6.80 -4.73 -11.46
CA GLY A 71 -6.90 -3.43 -12.12
C GLY A 71 -5.55 -2.72 -12.17
N ASP A 72 -5.53 -1.42 -12.45
CA ASP A 72 -4.31 -0.61 -12.58
C ASP A 72 -3.31 -0.73 -11.40
N LEU A 73 -3.79 -1.04 -10.19
CA LEU A 73 -2.97 -1.15 -8.99
C LEU A 73 -2.39 -2.56 -8.73
N GLY A 74 -3.07 -3.61 -9.20
CA GLY A 74 -2.89 -4.99 -8.74
C GLY A 74 -2.30 -5.89 -9.79
#